data_AF-A0A7J4MLG0-F1
#
_entry.id   AF-A0A7J4MLG0-F1
#
_cell.length_a   1.000
_cell.length_b   1.000
_cell.length_c   1.000
_cell.angle_alpha   90.00
_cell.angle_beta   90.00
_cell.angle_gamma   90.00
#
_symmetry.space_group_name_H-M   'P 1'
#
loop_
_entity.id
_entity.type
_entity.pdbx_description
1 polymer ?
#
loop_
_entity_poly.entity_id
_entity_poly.type
_entity_poly.pdbx_seq_one_letter_code
_entity_poly.pdbx_strand_id
1 'polypeptide(L)'
;LFESLTEYDDYHIRQRTNPKTRKLFASRTEYNDYHERQRTSRPENQELSDLIKKRLKELGRNQSWLAEEIEVTKQRVSQYVQGKSFPKEDVLQKLYSSLEVPYKTLEDFLDDRNTE
;
A
#
# COMPACT_ATOMS: atom_id res chain seq x y z
N LEU A 1 -17.18 34.35 6.17
CA LEU A 1 -17.99 33.14 5.85
C LEU A 1 -17.38 32.57 4.58
N PHE A 2 -17.22 31.24 4.47
CA PHE A 2 -16.75 30.63 3.22
C PHE A 2 -17.92 30.50 2.23
N GLU A 3 -17.63 30.64 0.94
CA GLU A 3 -18.60 30.59 -0.16
C GLU A 3 -18.98 29.14 -0.54
N SER A 4 -18.16 28.16 -0.15
CA SER A 4 -18.44 26.73 -0.39
C SER A 4 -17.72 25.80 0.59
N LEU A 5 -18.16 24.54 0.64
CA LEU A 5 -17.48 23.47 1.38
C LEU A 5 -16.05 23.22 0.86
N THR A 6 -15.86 23.28 -0.46
CA THR A 6 -14.53 23.12 -1.08
C THR A 6 -13.57 24.21 -0.61
N GLU A 7 -14.03 25.46 -0.56
CA GLU A 7 -13.21 26.58 -0.08
C GLU A 7 -12.87 26.44 1.41
N TYR A 8 -13.84 26.01 2.22
CA TYR A 8 -13.63 25.69 3.63
C TYR A 8 -12.57 24.58 3.83
N ASP A 9 -12.68 23.48 3.07
CA ASP A 9 -11.73 22.37 3.13
C ASP A 9 -10.31 22.81 2.71
N ASP A 10 -10.21 23.57 1.62
CA ASP A 10 -8.94 24.09 1.12
C ASP A 10 -8.27 25.04 2.13
N TYR A 11 -9.06 25.91 2.76
CA TYR A 11 -8.59 26.76 3.85
C TYR A 11 -8.07 25.91 5.00
N HIS A 12 -8.83 24.92 5.47
CA HIS A 12 -8.44 24.05 6.58
C HIS A 12 -7.20 23.23 6.30
N ILE A 13 -7.01 22.75 5.07
CA ILE A 13 -5.78 22.02 4.69
C ILE A 13 -4.56 22.93 4.78
N ARG A 14 -4.67 24.20 4.37
CA ARG A 14 -3.57 25.18 4.48
C ARG A 14 -3.23 25.52 5.93
N GLN A 15 -4.09 25.22 6.90
CA GLN A 15 -3.78 25.36 8.33
C GLN A 15 -3.07 24.12 8.91
N ARG A 16 -2.90 23.04 8.15
CA ARG A 16 -2.19 21.83 8.62
C ARG A 16 -0.68 21.96 8.42
N THR A 17 0.08 21.56 9.43
CA THR A 17 1.54 21.50 9.35
C THR A 17 2.00 20.22 8.65
N ASN A 18 2.83 20.39 7.63
CA ASN A 18 3.58 19.31 7.00
C ASN A 18 4.64 18.81 8.00
N PRO A 19 4.59 17.54 8.45
CA PRO A 19 5.49 17.04 9.48
C PRO A 19 6.94 16.92 9.00
N LYS A 20 7.17 16.79 7.68
CA LYS A 20 8.50 16.72 7.07
C LYS A 20 9.19 18.09 7.04
N THR A 21 8.46 19.14 6.66
CA THR A 21 9.05 20.48 6.47
C THR A 21 8.83 21.42 7.65
N ARG A 22 7.94 21.05 8.58
CA ARG A 22 7.45 21.87 9.71
C ARG A 22 6.78 23.19 9.28
N LYS A 23 6.43 23.32 8.00
CA LYS A 23 5.67 24.45 7.44
C LYS A 23 4.23 24.04 7.18
N LEU A 24 3.35 25.01 6.98
CA LEU A 24 1.99 24.75 6.51
C LEU A 24 2.00 24.16 5.08
N PHE A 25 1.03 23.30 4.78
CA PHE A 25 0.81 22.88 3.39
C PHE A 25 0.35 24.07 2.54
N ALA A 26 0.95 24.24 1.37
CA ALA A 26 0.63 25.35 0.45
C ALA A 26 -0.69 25.13 -0.29
N SER A 27 -1.13 23.88 -0.45
CA SER A 27 -2.35 23.53 -1.18
C SER A 27 -2.91 22.17 -0.80
N ARG A 28 -4.16 21.91 -1.21
CA ARG A 28 -4.79 20.59 -1.14
C ARG A 28 -4.03 19.53 -1.92
N THR A 29 -3.49 19.88 -3.09
CA THR A 29 -2.67 18.97 -3.90
C THR A 29 -1.42 18.52 -3.16
N GLU A 30 -0.66 19.47 -2.57
CA GLU A 30 0.54 19.13 -1.81
C GLU A 30 0.23 18.21 -0.62
N TYR A 31 -0.87 18.48 0.09
CA TYR A 31 -1.33 17.64 1.19
C TYR A 31 -1.65 16.21 0.72
N ASN A 32 -2.40 16.06 -0.38
CA ASN A 32 -2.73 14.76 -0.94
C ASN A 32 -1.49 14.00 -1.40
N ASP A 33 -0.59 14.66 -2.13
CA ASP A 33 0.67 14.07 -2.61
C ASP A 33 1.54 13.60 -1.44
N TYR A 34 1.62 14.39 -0.36
CA TYR A 34 2.32 14.01 0.85
C TYR A 34 1.74 12.71 1.43
N HIS A 35 0.42 12.65 1.61
CA HIS A 35 -0.25 11.46 2.15
C HIS A 35 -0.15 10.24 1.23
N GLU A 36 -0.22 10.43 -0.09
CA GLU A 36 -0.02 9.34 -1.05
C GLU A 36 1.39 8.77 -0.96
N ARG A 37 2.43 9.62 -0.90
CA ARG A 37 3.80 9.17 -0.68
C ARG A 37 3.93 8.38 0.61
N GLN A 38 3.34 8.84 1.71
CA GLN A 38 3.37 8.10 2.98
C GLN A 38 2.71 6.72 2.88
N ARG A 39 1.64 6.56 2.09
CA ARG A 39 0.97 5.27 1.89
C ARG A 39 1.76 4.33 0.98
N THR A 40 2.39 4.88 -0.06
CA THR A 40 3.15 4.06 -1.02
C THR A 40 4.54 3.70 -0.48
N SER A 41 5.12 4.51 0.42
CA SER A 41 6.46 4.29 0.99
C SER A 41 6.46 3.51 2.31
N ARG A 42 5.38 2.80 2.65
CA ARG A 42 5.34 2.05 3.91
C ARG A 42 6.26 0.82 3.85
N PRO A 43 7.01 0.50 4.91
CA PRO A 43 7.91 -0.66 4.93
C PRO A 43 7.21 -1.97 4.55
N GLU A 44 6.00 -2.20 5.07
CA GLU A 44 5.25 -3.42 4.81
C GLU A 44 4.96 -3.65 3.31
N ASN A 45 4.87 -2.58 2.50
CA ASN A 45 4.68 -2.72 1.05
C ASN A 45 5.92 -3.33 0.38
N GLN A 46 7.12 -2.93 0.80
CA GLN A 46 8.37 -3.44 0.22
C GLN A 46 8.57 -4.90 0.62
N GLU A 47 8.30 -5.21 1.89
CA GLU A 47 8.43 -6.55 2.45
C GLU A 47 7.44 -7.52 1.79
N LEU A 48 6.19 -7.10 1.59
CA LEU A 48 5.24 -7.88 0.80
C LEU A 48 5.69 -8.05 -0.65
N SER A 49 6.26 -7.01 -1.26
CA SER A 49 6.83 -7.08 -2.63
C SER A 49 7.89 -8.17 -2.72
N ASP A 50 8.79 -8.24 -1.75
CA ASP A 50 9.90 -9.18 -1.75
C ASP A 50 9.42 -10.60 -1.49
N LEU A 51 8.44 -10.78 -0.59
CA LEU A 51 7.74 -12.04 -0.41
C LEU A 51 7.12 -12.54 -1.72
N ILE A 52 6.36 -11.69 -2.42
CA ILE A 52 5.70 -12.06 -3.68
C ILE A 52 6.75 -12.47 -4.72
N LYS A 53 7.83 -11.69 -4.89
CA LYS A 53 8.90 -12.00 -5.87
C LYS A 53 9.57 -13.33 -5.55
N LYS A 54 9.91 -13.57 -4.28
CA LYS A 54 10.54 -14.81 -3.82
C LYS A 54 9.65 -16.01 -4.11
N ARG A 55 8.38 -15.97 -3.67
CA ARG A 55 7.45 -17.08 -3.83
C ARG A 55 7.08 -17.35 -5.28
N LEU A 56 6.86 -16.33 -6.11
CA LEU A 56 6.62 -16.54 -7.54
C LEU A 56 7.80 -17.23 -8.23
N LYS A 57 9.04 -16.87 -7.86
CA LYS A 57 10.24 -17.53 -8.39
C LYS A 57 10.33 -18.99 -7.94
N GLU A 58 10.09 -19.27 -6.65
CA GLU A 58 10.12 -20.63 -6.09
C GLU A 58 9.03 -21.54 -6.68
N LEU A 59 7.83 -21.00 -6.93
CA LEU A 59 6.71 -21.73 -7.52
C LEU A 59 6.79 -21.85 -9.06
N GLY A 60 7.74 -21.18 -9.71
CA GLY A 60 7.81 -21.13 -11.18
C GLY A 60 6.58 -20.47 -11.82
N ARG A 61 6.02 -19.43 -11.16
CA ARG A 61 4.81 -18.71 -11.57
C ARG A 61 5.11 -17.25 -11.93
N ASN A 62 4.13 -16.58 -12.54
CA ASN A 62 4.23 -15.18 -12.94
C ASN A 62 3.09 -14.33 -12.37
N GLN A 63 3.16 -13.01 -12.59
CA GLN A 63 2.13 -12.08 -12.08
C GLN A 63 0.76 -12.25 -12.71
N SER A 64 0.66 -12.75 -13.96
CA SER A 64 -0.64 -13.03 -14.58
C SER A 64 -1.34 -14.18 -13.86
N TRP A 65 -0.61 -15.26 -13.59
CA TRP A 65 -1.12 -16.39 -12.81
C TRP A 65 -1.62 -15.93 -11.44
N LEU A 66 -0.81 -15.17 -10.70
CA LEU A 66 -1.22 -14.69 -9.38
C LEU A 66 -2.47 -13.80 -9.45
N ALA A 67 -2.60 -12.98 -10.50
CA ALA A 67 -3.76 -12.12 -10.68
C ALA A 67 -5.05 -12.93 -10.89
N GLU A 68 -4.97 -14.03 -11.64
CA GLU A 68 -6.07 -14.97 -11.83
C GLU A 68 -6.44 -15.66 -10.52
N GLU A 69 -5.47 -16.19 -9.78
CA GLU A 69 -5.68 -16.90 -8.51
C GLU A 69 -6.35 -16.04 -7.42
N ILE A 70 -5.97 -14.76 -7.33
CA ILE A 70 -6.49 -13.85 -6.29
C ILE A 70 -7.63 -12.96 -6.80
N GLU A 71 -8.10 -13.20 -8.03
CA GLU A 71 -9.23 -12.50 -8.66
C GLU A 71 -9.07 -10.97 -8.74
N VAL A 72 -7.87 -10.51 -9.12
CA VAL A 72 -7.60 -9.08 -9.32
C VAL A 72 -6.97 -8.83 -10.70
N THR A 73 -6.89 -7.57 -11.09
CA THR A 73 -6.20 -7.22 -12.33
C THR A 73 -4.70 -7.43 -12.20
N LYS A 74 -4.04 -7.80 -13.30
CA LYS A 74 -2.57 -7.86 -13.38
C LYS A 74 -1.91 -6.54 -12.97
N GLN A 75 -2.55 -5.41 -13.25
CA GLN A 75 -2.07 -4.09 -12.82
C GLN A 75 -2.00 -3.97 -11.29
N ARG A 76 -3.00 -4.47 -10.55
CA ARG A 76 -2.97 -4.49 -9.09
C ARG A 76 -1.83 -5.35 -8.57
N VAL A 77 -1.66 -6.57 -9.10
CA VAL A 77 -0.51 -7.43 -8.74
C VAL A 77 0.82 -6.73 -9.01
N SER A 78 0.96 -6.06 -10.16
CA SER A 78 2.16 -5.28 -10.49
C SER A 78 2.45 -4.18 -9.47
N GLN A 79 1.42 -3.47 -8.98
CA GLN A 79 1.60 -2.46 -7.93
C GLN A 79 2.07 -3.08 -6.61
N TYR A 80 1.56 -4.26 -6.23
CA TYR A 80 2.01 -4.99 -5.05
C TYR A 80 3.48 -5.42 -5.19
N VAL A 81 3.85 -5.99 -6.35
CA VAL A 81 5.23 -6.40 -6.66
C VAL A 81 6.21 -5.21 -6.70
N GLN A 82 5.72 -4.01 -7.04
CA GLN A 82 6.51 -2.78 -7.01
C GLN A 82 6.52 -2.12 -5.61
N GLY A 83 5.81 -2.66 -4.63
CA GLY A 83 5.65 -2.08 -3.29
C GLY A 83 4.95 -0.72 -3.30
N LYS A 84 4.13 -0.43 -4.32
CA LYS A 84 3.40 0.85 -4.46
C LYS A 84 2.04 0.83 -3.76
N SER A 85 1.51 -0.35 -3.47
CA SER A 85 0.24 -0.50 -2.77
C SER A 85 0.24 -1.77 -1.93
N PHE A 86 -0.69 -1.81 -0.99
CA PHE A 86 -0.95 -2.97 -0.15
C PHE A 86 -2.36 -3.50 -0.45
N PRO A 87 -2.56 -4.82 -0.59
CA PRO A 87 -3.88 -5.41 -0.79
C PRO A 87 -4.78 -5.21 0.44
N LYS A 88 -6.09 -5.22 0.24
CA LYS A 88 -7.05 -5.32 1.34
C LYS A 88 -7.05 -6.75 1.89
N GLU A 89 -7.56 -6.91 3.11
CA GLU A 89 -7.55 -8.17 3.86
C GLU A 89 -8.06 -9.39 3.06
N ASP A 90 -9.19 -9.24 2.36
CA ASP A 90 -9.77 -10.29 1.52
C ASP A 90 -8.84 -10.74 0.39
N VAL A 91 -8.18 -9.79 -0.27
CA VAL A 91 -7.20 -10.06 -1.33
C VAL A 91 -5.89 -10.57 -0.74
N LEU A 92 -5.50 -10.08 0.44
CA LEU A 92 -4.27 -10.49 1.13
C LEU A 92 -4.33 -11.96 1.53
N GLN A 93 -5.46 -12.42 2.08
CA GLN A 93 -5.70 -13.82 2.43
C GLN A 93 -5.60 -14.75 1.22
N LYS A 94 -6.22 -14.36 0.10
CA LYS A 94 -6.09 -15.10 -1.18
C LYS A 94 -4.64 -15.14 -1.63
N LEU A 95 -3.94 -14.02 -1.57
CA LEU A 95 -2.53 -13.91 -1.94
C LEU A 95 -1.64 -14.83 -1.09
N TYR A 96 -1.80 -14.84 0.23
CA TYR A 96 -1.03 -15.74 1.10
C TYR A 96 -1.32 -17.21 0.80
N SER A 97 -2.59 -17.55 0.59
CA SER A 97 -2.99 -18.91 0.22
C SER A 97 -2.37 -19.35 -1.11
N SER A 98 -2.46 -18.52 -2.15
CA SER A 98 -1.89 -18.81 -3.47
C SER A 98 -0.36 -18.86 -3.46
N LEU A 99 0.31 -18.09 -2.61
CA LEU A 99 1.76 -18.12 -2.45
C LEU A 99 2.26 -19.25 -1.54
N GLU A 100 1.35 -20.06 -0.99
CA GLU A 100 1.64 -21.17 -0.08
C GLU A 100 2.49 -20.73 1.13
N VAL A 101 2.10 -19.62 1.76
CA VAL A 101 2.73 -19.11 2.99
C VAL A 101 1.77 -19.25 4.17
N PRO A 102 2.27 -19.42 5.41
CA PRO A 102 1.42 -19.76 6.55
C PRO A 102 0.64 -18.57 7.15
N TYR A 103 0.78 -17.38 6.59
CA TYR A 103 0.15 -16.16 7.09
C TYR A 103 -1.34 -16.11 6.73
N LYS A 104 -2.16 -15.57 7.62
CA LYS A 104 -3.57 -15.29 7.35
C LYS A 104 -3.87 -13.81 7.38
N THR A 105 -3.23 -13.07 8.28
CA THR A 105 -3.42 -11.61 8.40
C THR A 105 -2.12 -10.85 8.20
N LEU A 106 -2.24 -9.52 8.15
CA LEU A 106 -1.08 -8.64 8.18
C LEU A 106 -0.25 -8.88 9.44
N GLU A 107 -0.89 -9.01 10.61
CA GLU A 107 -0.22 -9.21 11.89
C GLU A 107 0.65 -10.48 11.88
N ASP A 108 0.12 -11.61 11.39
CA ASP A 108 0.90 -12.86 11.26
C ASP A 108 2.18 -12.63 10.43
N PHE A 109 2.07 -11.87 9.34
CA PHE A 109 3.18 -11.55 8.46
C PHE A 109 4.18 -10.57 9.10
N LEU A 110 3.70 -9.61 9.91
CA LEU A 110 4.58 -8.65 10.58
C LEU A 110 5.32 -9.29 11.75
N ASP A 111 4.68 -10.19 12.49
CA ASP A 111 5.22 -10.83 13.69
C ASP A 111 6.39 -11.77 13.37
N ASP A 112 6.26 -12.59 12.31
CA ASP A 112 7.32 -13.52 11.89
C ASP A 112 8.65 -12.81 11.57
N ARG A 113 8.56 -11.57 11.07
CA ARG A 113 9.73 -10.75 10.72
C ARG A 113 10.42 -10.13 11.93
N ASN A 114 9.72 -10.01 13.05
CA ASN A 114 10.32 -9.48 14.30
C ASN A 114 11.09 -10.57 15.07
N THR A 115 11.07 -11.81 14.58
CA THR A 115 11.74 -12.98 15.18
C THR A 115 13.03 -13.42 14.48
N GLU A 116 13.41 -12.78 13.36
CA GLU A 116 14.72 -12.96 12.68
C GLU A 116 15.73 -11.87 13.07
#